data_AF-A0A352PWF6-F1
#
_entry.id   AF-A0A352PWF6-F1
#
_cell.length_a   1.000
_cell.length_b   1.000
_cell.length_c   1.000
_cell.angle_alpha   90.00
_cell.angle_beta   90.00
_cell.angle_gamma   90.00
#
_symmetry.space_group_name_H-M   'P 1'
#
loop_
_entity.id
_entity.type
_entity.pdbx_description
1 polymer ?
#
loop_
_entity_poly.entity_id
_entity_poly.type
_entity_poly.pdbx_seq_one_letter_code
_entity_poly.pdbx_strand_id
1 'polypeptide(L)'
;PSLDICWERYLYHYTRACPGPWPGQTEFEYLASVLDGEPSCGHSALDTLVRILTEGRIRGSHRLVRGLRAVISWTSRPPQELSAIRHWNRALGRWTFEPYGLAVNRQCLRKLGAKPAVYGADALFERLPPQERFRFQVGNASRSLWRREREWRLLGDLQLDPRLDVLILVPDRTAADRIAGEIPFPYRLVVS
;
A
#
# COMPACT_ATOMS: atom_id res chain seq x y z
N PRO A 1 23.67 -7.15 -13.37
CA PRO A 1 24.11 -7.08 -11.96
C PRO A 1 22.97 -6.60 -11.06
N SER A 2 22.33 -7.53 -10.35
CA SER A 2 21.41 -7.21 -9.26
C SER A 2 22.20 -6.50 -8.18
N LEU A 3 22.15 -5.16 -8.14
CA LEU A 3 22.63 -4.39 -6.99
C LEU A 3 21.91 -4.93 -5.76
N ASP A 4 22.66 -5.36 -4.74
CA ASP A 4 22.12 -5.79 -3.45
C ASP A 4 21.24 -4.69 -2.88
N ILE A 5 19.93 -4.91 -2.93
CA ILE A 5 18.95 -4.03 -2.28
C ILE A 5 18.99 -4.38 -0.79
N CYS A 6 19.37 -3.42 0.05
CA CYS A 6 19.25 -3.54 1.50
C CYS A 6 17.78 -3.33 1.89
N TRP A 7 16.98 -4.40 1.74
CA TRP A 7 15.53 -4.42 1.95
C TRP A 7 15.09 -3.91 3.33
N GLU A 8 15.96 -3.99 4.34
CA GLU A 8 15.71 -3.50 5.70
C GLU A 8 15.59 -1.97 5.76
N ARG A 9 16.07 -1.24 4.74
CA ARG A 9 15.99 0.22 4.67
C ARG A 9 14.62 0.73 4.24
N TYR A 10 13.76 -0.13 3.71
CA TYR A 10 12.48 0.29 3.13
C TYR A 10 11.29 -0.10 4.00
N LEU A 11 10.17 0.57 3.73
CA LEU A 11 8.82 0.10 4.05
C LEU A 11 8.05 -0.07 2.74
N TYR A 12 7.10 -0.98 2.73
CA TYR A 12 6.44 -1.45 1.52
C TYR A 12 4.96 -1.13 1.56
N HIS A 13 4.46 -0.58 0.46
CA HIS A 13 3.04 -0.44 0.18
C HIS A 13 2.71 -1.37 -0.98
N TYR A 14 2.33 -2.61 -0.66
CA TYR A 14 1.86 -3.55 -1.66
C TYR A 14 0.46 -3.16 -2.13
N THR A 15 0.28 -3.11 -3.44
CA THR A 15 -1.04 -2.93 -4.03
C THR A 15 -1.80 -4.24 -4.01
N ARG A 16 -3.09 -4.13 -4.30
CA ARG A 16 -4.07 -5.22 -4.33
C ARG A 16 -5.21 -4.79 -5.22
N ALA A 17 -5.94 -5.75 -5.78
CA ALA A 17 -7.11 -5.47 -6.57
C ALA A 17 -8.12 -4.61 -5.79
N CYS A 18 -8.82 -3.73 -6.52
CA CYS A 18 -9.87 -2.87 -6.01
C CYS A 18 -11.20 -3.22 -6.67
N PRO A 19 -11.92 -4.23 -6.18
CA PRO A 19 -13.24 -4.54 -6.70
C PRO A 19 -14.17 -3.33 -6.58
N GLY A 20 -14.79 -2.92 -7.69
CA GLY A 20 -15.64 -1.73 -7.77
C GLY A 20 -14.86 -0.42 -7.96
N PRO A 21 -15.50 0.74 -7.73
CA PRO A 21 -14.92 2.04 -8.07
C PRO A 21 -13.59 2.33 -7.35
N TRP A 22 -12.67 3.00 -8.04
CA TRP A 22 -11.47 3.54 -7.44
C TRP A 22 -11.80 4.51 -6.28
N PRO A 23 -10.88 4.73 -5.33
CA PRO A 23 -11.03 5.82 -4.36
C PRO A 23 -11.19 7.17 -5.07
N GLY A 24 -12.37 7.78 -4.93
CA GLY A 24 -12.72 9.06 -5.58
C GLY A 24 -13.47 8.92 -6.91
N GLN A 25 -13.66 7.71 -7.42
CA GLN A 25 -14.47 7.43 -8.61
C GLN A 25 -15.91 7.08 -8.19
N THR A 26 -16.88 7.56 -8.96
CA THR A 26 -18.30 7.22 -8.82
C THR A 26 -18.60 5.84 -9.43
N GLU A 27 -19.74 5.26 -9.08
CA GLU A 27 -20.18 4.01 -9.67
C GLU A 27 -20.43 4.12 -11.18
N PHE A 28 -20.98 5.24 -11.64
CA PHE A 28 -21.20 5.49 -13.06
C PHE A 28 -19.88 5.57 -13.84
N GLU A 29 -18.91 6.35 -13.37
CA GLU A 29 -17.58 6.43 -14.00
C GLU A 29 -16.87 5.08 -14.04
N TYR A 30 -17.02 4.28 -12.98
CA TYR A 30 -16.49 2.92 -12.96
C TYR A 30 -17.12 2.05 -14.04
N LEU A 31 -18.44 1.98 -14.10
CA LEU A 31 -19.14 1.16 -15.08
C LEU A 31 -18.85 1.62 -16.52
N ALA A 32 -18.79 2.93 -16.75
CA ALA A 32 -18.41 3.50 -18.05
C ALA A 32 -16.99 3.05 -18.44
N SER A 33 -16.00 3.19 -17.55
CA SER A 33 -14.61 2.77 -17.85
C SER A 33 -14.49 1.28 -18.19
N VAL A 34 -15.33 0.43 -17.57
CA VAL A 34 -15.36 -1.01 -17.86
C VAL A 34 -16.02 -1.29 -19.21
N LEU A 35 -17.12 -0.61 -19.53
CA LEU A 35 -17.84 -0.78 -20.80
C LEU A 35 -17.02 -0.27 -21.99
N ASP A 36 -16.32 0.85 -21.81
CA ASP A 36 -15.49 1.46 -22.85
C ASP A 36 -14.12 0.77 -23.00
N GLY A 37 -13.80 -0.17 -22.10
CA GLY A 37 -12.53 -0.90 -22.13
C GLY A 37 -11.33 0.01 -21.88
N GLU A 38 -11.47 1.00 -21.01
CA GLU A 38 -10.41 1.94 -20.71
C GLU A 38 -9.15 1.23 -20.16
N PRO A 39 -7.94 1.77 -20.41
CA PRO A 39 -6.73 1.24 -19.80
C PRO A 39 -6.87 1.14 -18.28
N SER A 40 -6.49 0.00 -17.71
CA SER A 40 -6.56 -0.27 -16.27
C SER A 40 -7.99 -0.40 -15.67
N CYS A 41 -9.04 -0.53 -16.50
CA CYS A 41 -10.42 -0.79 -16.04
C CYS A 41 -10.60 -2.15 -15.34
N GLY A 42 -9.62 -3.04 -15.43
CA GLY A 42 -9.63 -4.35 -14.76
C GLY A 42 -9.47 -4.27 -13.23
N HIS A 43 -9.02 -3.13 -12.71
CA HIS A 43 -8.85 -2.86 -11.28
C HIS A 43 -8.01 -3.91 -10.54
N SER A 44 -7.05 -4.52 -11.24
CA SER A 44 -6.09 -5.45 -10.67
C SER A 44 -5.08 -4.74 -9.74
N ALA A 45 -4.23 -5.52 -9.07
CA ALA A 45 -3.13 -4.96 -8.30
C ALA A 45 -2.14 -4.16 -9.15
N LEU A 46 -1.89 -4.59 -10.39
CA LEU A 46 -1.06 -3.87 -11.35
C LEU A 46 -1.73 -2.57 -11.78
N ASP A 47 -3.04 -2.60 -12.08
CA ASP A 47 -3.81 -1.40 -12.44
C ASP A 47 -3.83 -0.38 -11.29
N THR A 48 -3.89 -0.85 -10.04
CA THR A 48 -3.76 -0.01 -8.85
C THR A 48 -2.38 0.65 -8.78
N LEU A 49 -1.31 -0.10 -9.08
CA LEU A 49 0.06 0.42 -9.10
C LEU A 49 0.25 1.45 -10.21
N VAL A 50 -0.24 1.15 -11.43
CA VAL A 50 -0.26 2.07 -12.57
C VAL A 50 -0.96 3.36 -12.15
N ARG A 51 -2.16 3.29 -11.57
CA ARG A 51 -2.89 4.46 -11.12
C ARG A 51 -2.14 5.31 -10.10
N ILE A 52 -1.55 4.67 -9.07
CA ILE A 52 -0.74 5.37 -8.05
C ILE A 52 0.42 6.13 -8.69
N LEU A 53 1.10 5.48 -9.62
CA LEU A 53 2.25 6.05 -10.32
C LEU A 53 1.82 7.17 -11.27
N THR A 54 0.77 6.98 -12.09
CA THR A 54 0.24 8.00 -13.00
C THR A 54 -0.26 9.25 -12.25
N GLU A 55 -0.95 9.07 -11.12
CA GLU A 55 -1.37 10.19 -10.27
C GLU A 55 -0.22 10.79 -9.44
N GLY A 56 0.91 10.09 -9.36
CA GLY A 56 2.02 10.41 -8.47
C GLY A 56 1.59 10.44 -7.01
N ARG A 57 0.64 9.60 -6.58
CA ARG A 57 0.04 9.69 -5.24
C ARG A 57 -0.39 8.32 -4.70
N ILE A 58 -0.01 8.05 -3.45
CA ILE A 58 -0.63 7.00 -2.64
C ILE A 58 -1.72 7.65 -1.79
N ARG A 59 -2.97 7.18 -1.94
CA ARG A 59 -4.11 7.71 -1.19
C ARG A 59 -4.27 7.00 0.15
N GLY A 60 -4.39 7.78 1.22
CA GLY A 60 -4.77 7.28 2.53
C GLY A 60 -6.23 6.82 2.54
N SER A 61 -6.56 5.88 3.42
CA SER A 61 -7.93 5.45 3.64
C SER A 61 -8.23 5.32 5.12
N HIS A 62 -9.49 5.59 5.49
CA HIS A 62 -10.01 5.34 6.83
C HIS A 62 -10.91 4.09 6.89
N ARG A 63 -11.17 3.40 5.77
CA ARG A 63 -12.16 2.32 5.68
C ARG A 63 -11.85 1.12 6.59
N LEU A 64 -10.58 0.82 6.84
CA LEU A 64 -10.13 -0.34 7.62
C LEU A 64 -9.39 0.05 8.90
N VAL A 65 -9.50 1.32 9.32
CA VAL A 65 -8.87 1.83 10.52
C VAL A 65 -9.91 2.42 11.45
N ARG A 66 -9.58 2.51 12.73
CA ARG A 66 -10.49 3.12 13.69
C ARG A 66 -10.42 4.65 13.60
N GLY A 67 -11.60 5.27 13.47
CA GLY A 67 -11.75 6.71 13.38
C GLY A 67 -11.83 7.22 11.94
N LEU A 68 -11.87 8.54 11.77
CA LEU A 68 -12.13 9.18 10.47
C LEU A 68 -10.88 9.66 9.74
N ARG A 69 -9.69 9.47 10.34
CA ARG A 69 -8.44 9.96 9.77
C ARG A 69 -7.92 8.97 8.74
N ALA A 70 -7.82 9.40 7.49
CA ALA A 70 -7.22 8.61 6.43
C ALA A 70 -5.74 8.35 6.71
N VAL A 71 -5.30 7.11 6.49
CA VAL A 71 -3.89 6.72 6.65
C VAL A 71 -3.45 5.80 5.51
N ILE A 72 -2.16 5.81 5.22
CA ILE A 72 -1.50 4.81 4.38
C ILE A 72 -0.92 3.74 5.30
N SER A 73 -1.26 2.48 4.99
CA SER A 73 -0.61 1.31 5.58
C SER A 73 0.66 0.97 4.83
N TRP A 74 1.70 0.69 5.60
CA TRP A 74 2.97 0.18 5.13
C TRP A 74 3.32 -1.08 5.93
N THR A 75 4.10 -1.98 5.34
CA THR A 75 4.71 -3.11 6.05
C THR A 75 6.23 -2.97 6.05
N SER A 76 6.90 -3.48 7.08
CA SER A 76 8.36 -3.62 7.05
C SER A 76 8.81 -4.95 6.45
N ARG A 77 7.91 -5.74 5.86
CA ARG A 77 8.17 -7.06 5.31
C ARG A 77 8.50 -6.95 3.82
N PRO A 78 9.66 -7.46 3.39
CA PRO A 78 10.12 -7.31 2.02
C PRO A 78 9.46 -8.33 1.09
N PRO A 79 9.62 -8.20 -0.24
CA PRO A 79 8.93 -9.05 -1.23
C PRO A 79 9.15 -10.55 -1.00
N GLN A 80 10.33 -10.94 -0.51
CA GLN A 80 10.69 -12.33 -0.20
C GLN A 80 9.81 -12.93 0.91
N GLU A 81 9.23 -12.10 1.78
CA GLU A 81 8.32 -12.53 2.84
C GLU A 81 6.83 -12.42 2.45
N LEU A 82 6.53 -11.96 1.23
CA LEU A 82 5.16 -11.66 0.81
C LEU A 82 4.25 -12.88 0.86
N SER A 83 4.73 -14.04 0.41
CA SER A 83 4.00 -15.32 0.46
C SER A 83 3.65 -15.74 1.89
N ALA A 84 4.47 -15.35 2.87
CA ALA A 84 4.25 -15.65 4.28
C ALA A 84 3.28 -14.68 4.97
N ILE A 85 3.05 -13.48 4.43
CA ILE A 85 2.17 -12.49 5.08
C ILE A 85 0.83 -12.30 4.36
N ARG A 86 0.77 -12.56 3.05
CA ARG A 86 -0.47 -12.43 2.29
C ARG A 86 -1.44 -13.54 2.66
N HIS A 87 -2.72 -13.20 2.71
CA HIS A 87 -3.80 -14.15 2.91
C HIS A 87 -5.06 -13.67 2.19
N TRP A 88 -5.97 -14.60 1.91
CA TRP A 88 -7.26 -14.25 1.33
C TRP A 88 -8.17 -13.65 2.41
N ASN A 89 -8.68 -12.43 2.15
CA ASN A 89 -9.68 -11.81 3.00
C ASN A 89 -11.07 -12.06 2.43
N ARG A 90 -11.80 -13.01 3.04
CA ARG A 90 -13.15 -13.41 2.62
C ARG A 90 -14.15 -12.26 2.64
N ALA A 91 -14.09 -11.39 3.65
CA ALA A 91 -15.03 -10.29 3.81
C ALA A 91 -14.85 -9.20 2.73
N LEU A 92 -13.64 -9.10 2.18
CA LEU A 92 -13.32 -8.13 1.11
C LEU A 92 -13.21 -8.78 -0.28
N GLY A 93 -13.36 -10.11 -0.38
CA GLY A 93 -13.26 -10.84 -1.65
C GLY A 93 -11.95 -10.65 -2.39
N ARG A 94 -10.82 -10.48 -1.68
CA ARG A 94 -9.50 -10.23 -2.30
C ARG A 94 -8.33 -10.66 -1.42
N TRP A 95 -7.14 -10.74 -2.01
CA TRP A 95 -5.89 -10.87 -1.26
C TRP A 95 -5.57 -9.60 -0.45
N THR A 96 -4.95 -9.76 0.74
CA THR A 96 -4.50 -8.61 1.54
C THR A 96 -3.36 -7.85 0.91
N PHE A 97 -2.44 -8.58 0.27
CA PHE A 97 -1.34 -8.07 -0.53
C PHE A 97 -1.17 -8.90 -1.80
N GLU A 98 -0.74 -8.24 -2.86
CA GLU A 98 -0.36 -8.83 -4.14
C GLU A 98 1.06 -8.38 -4.51
N PRO A 99 1.77 -9.08 -5.42
CA PRO A 99 3.20 -8.89 -5.64
C PRO A 99 3.53 -7.66 -6.51
N TYR A 100 2.84 -6.56 -6.25
CA TYR A 100 2.98 -5.27 -6.89
C TYR A 100 3.05 -4.22 -5.79
N GLY A 101 3.82 -3.14 -5.97
CA GLY A 101 3.82 -2.08 -4.97
C GLY A 101 4.97 -1.11 -5.08
N LEU A 102 5.11 -0.33 -4.01
CA LEU A 102 6.19 0.63 -3.83
C LEU A 102 6.98 0.31 -2.56
N ALA A 103 8.30 0.34 -2.63
CA ALA A 103 9.16 0.38 -1.47
C ALA A 103 9.68 1.80 -1.29
N VAL A 104 9.44 2.43 -0.14
CA VAL A 104 9.92 3.78 0.14
C VAL A 104 10.87 3.74 1.33
N ASN A 105 11.97 4.50 1.24
CA ASN A 105 12.97 4.56 2.29
C ASN A 105 12.33 4.90 3.64
N ARG A 106 12.58 4.04 4.63
CA ARG A 106 11.99 4.12 5.97
C ARG A 106 12.34 5.42 6.68
N GLN A 107 13.56 5.94 6.48
CA GLN A 107 13.96 7.20 7.10
C GLN A 107 13.18 8.38 6.51
N CYS A 108 12.94 8.38 5.19
CA CYS A 108 12.10 9.40 4.55
C CYS A 108 10.67 9.34 5.11
N LEU A 109 10.05 8.16 5.17
CA LEU A 109 8.71 8.01 5.73
C LEU A 109 8.63 8.42 7.21
N ARG A 110 9.65 8.11 8.01
CA ARG A 110 9.72 8.55 9.42
C ARG A 110 9.76 10.06 9.55
N LYS A 111 10.53 10.76 8.69
CA LYS A 111 10.56 12.23 8.65
C LYS A 111 9.20 12.83 8.28
N LEU A 112 8.44 12.13 7.45
CA LEU A 112 7.05 12.49 7.09
C LEU A 112 6.02 12.11 8.17
N GLY A 113 6.45 11.49 9.29
CA GLY A 113 5.57 11.15 10.41
C GLY A 113 5.03 9.73 10.41
N ALA A 114 5.55 8.83 9.55
CA ALA A 114 5.18 7.43 9.60
C ALA A 114 5.65 6.78 10.91
N LYS A 115 4.76 6.03 11.56
CA LYS A 115 5.01 5.36 12.86
C LYS A 115 4.51 3.92 12.85
N PRO A 116 5.08 3.01 13.67
CA PRO A 116 4.54 1.67 13.84
C PRO A 116 3.08 1.71 14.33
N ALA A 117 2.27 0.77 13.82
CA ALA A 117 0.91 0.59 14.30
C ALA A 117 0.88 0.09 15.77
N VAL A 118 -0.18 0.42 16.49
CA VAL A 118 -0.45 0.00 17.87
C VAL A 118 -1.69 -0.85 17.88
N TYR A 119 -1.55 -2.06 18.41
CA TYR A 119 -2.66 -2.99 18.55
C TYR A 119 -3.07 -3.10 20.01
N GLY A 120 -4.38 -3.12 20.26
CA GLY A 120 -4.91 -3.39 21.58
C GLY A 120 -6.42 -3.32 21.65
N ALA A 121 -6.92 -3.42 22.88
CA ALA A 121 -8.33 -3.25 23.19
C ALA A 121 -8.75 -1.77 23.18
N ASP A 122 -10.04 -1.51 23.22
CA ASP A 122 -10.61 -0.16 23.17
C ASP A 122 -10.10 0.75 24.29
N ALA A 123 -9.87 0.20 25.49
CA ALA A 123 -9.27 0.95 26.59
C ALA A 123 -7.86 1.50 26.27
N LEU A 124 -7.11 0.87 25.36
CA LEU A 124 -5.85 1.43 24.88
C LEU A 124 -6.08 2.62 23.94
N PHE A 125 -7.08 2.55 23.07
CA PHE A 125 -7.42 3.66 22.16
C PHE A 125 -7.74 4.94 22.93
N GLU A 126 -8.53 4.84 24.00
CA GLU A 126 -8.91 6.01 24.78
C GLU A 126 -7.71 6.66 25.50
N ARG A 127 -6.74 5.84 25.93
CA ARG A 127 -5.50 6.31 26.56
C ARG A 127 -4.50 6.91 25.56
N LEU A 128 -4.65 6.67 24.26
CA LEU A 128 -3.75 7.25 23.25
C LEU A 128 -4.05 8.74 23.06
N PRO A 129 -3.02 9.60 23.02
CA PRO A 129 -3.18 11.00 22.62
C PRO A 129 -3.90 11.11 21.27
N PRO A 130 -4.81 12.08 21.07
CA PRO A 130 -5.58 12.18 19.82
C PRO A 130 -4.72 12.20 18.55
N GLN A 131 -3.57 12.87 18.59
CA GLN A 131 -2.63 12.92 17.47
C GLN A 131 -1.98 11.57 17.14
N GLU A 132 -1.98 10.62 18.07
CA GLU A 132 -1.40 9.29 17.91
C GLU A 132 -2.45 8.23 17.53
N ARG A 133 -3.75 8.50 17.70
CA ARG A 133 -4.81 7.51 17.49
C ARG A 133 -4.86 6.93 16.08
N PHE A 134 -4.31 7.61 15.06
CA PHE A 134 -4.24 7.11 13.68
C PHE A 134 -3.40 5.83 13.53
N ARG A 135 -2.51 5.54 14.49
CA ARG A 135 -1.73 4.31 14.49
C ARG A 135 -2.47 3.13 15.13
N PHE A 136 -3.62 3.36 15.75
CA PHE A 136 -4.33 2.32 16.49
C PHE A 136 -5.11 1.39 15.56
N GLN A 137 -5.00 0.09 15.83
CA GLN A 137 -5.80 -0.96 15.21
C GLN A 137 -6.41 -1.82 16.33
N VAL A 138 -7.70 -2.13 16.20
CA VAL A 138 -8.36 -3.07 17.12
C VAL A 138 -7.69 -4.44 16.95
N GLY A 139 -7.19 -5.01 18.04
CA GLY A 139 -6.59 -6.34 18.06
C GLY A 139 -7.23 -7.19 19.14
N ASN A 140 -7.82 -8.33 18.75
CA ASN A 140 -8.15 -9.37 19.71
C ASN A 140 -6.85 -10.02 20.22
N ALA A 141 -6.86 -10.54 21.43
CA ALA A 141 -5.71 -11.17 22.08
C ALA A 141 -5.09 -12.36 21.31
N SER A 142 -5.61 -12.75 20.14
CA SER A 142 -4.95 -13.69 19.21
C SER A 142 -3.76 -13.02 18.51
N ARG A 143 -2.62 -13.09 19.20
CA ARG A 143 -1.27 -12.63 18.85
C ARG A 143 -0.71 -12.97 17.45
N SER A 144 -1.38 -13.73 16.58
CA SER A 144 -0.69 -14.49 15.51
C SER A 144 -0.69 -13.89 14.11
N LEU A 145 -1.69 -13.12 13.68
CA LEU A 145 -1.77 -12.68 12.27
C LEU A 145 -1.01 -11.36 12.00
N TRP A 146 -1.10 -10.36 12.87
CA TRP A 146 -0.60 -9.00 12.56
C TRP A 146 0.81 -8.70 13.10
N ARG A 147 1.31 -9.47 14.08
CA ARG A 147 2.76 -9.56 14.34
C ARG A 147 3.53 -9.98 13.09
N ARG A 148 2.88 -10.66 12.13
CA ARG A 148 3.50 -11.04 10.86
C ARG A 148 3.74 -9.84 9.98
N GLU A 149 2.82 -8.88 9.88
CA GLU A 149 2.98 -7.77 8.91
C GLU A 149 3.92 -6.65 9.38
N ARG A 150 4.17 -6.48 10.69
CA ARG A 150 5.01 -5.38 11.21
C ARG A 150 4.59 -4.02 10.61
N GLU A 151 3.30 -3.70 10.74
CA GLU A 151 2.65 -2.57 10.08
C GLU A 151 3.13 -1.20 10.60
N TRP A 152 3.21 -0.24 9.69
CA TRP A 152 3.43 1.19 9.93
C TRP A 152 2.29 2.01 9.31
N ARG A 153 1.97 3.14 9.91
CA ARG A 153 0.95 4.09 9.44
C ARG A 153 1.56 5.44 9.15
N LEU A 154 1.19 6.02 8.03
CA LEU A 154 1.42 7.43 7.70
C LEU A 154 0.05 8.11 7.60
N LEU A 155 -0.11 9.28 8.20
CA LEU A 155 -1.35 10.03 8.16
C LEU A 155 -1.53 10.74 6.80
N GLY A 156 -2.73 10.67 6.23
CA GLY A 156 -3.10 11.34 4.98
C GLY A 156 -2.60 10.61 3.73
N ASP A 157 -2.55 11.35 2.63
CA ASP A 157 -1.99 10.91 1.36
C ASP A 157 -0.47 11.14 1.32
N LEU A 158 0.23 10.42 0.45
CA LEU A 158 1.63 10.66 0.13
C LEU A 158 1.72 11.03 -1.35
N GLN A 159 2.18 12.25 -1.64
CA GLN A 159 2.58 12.63 -2.98
C GLN A 159 3.96 12.01 -3.26
N LEU A 160 4.07 11.31 -4.39
CA LEU A 160 5.31 10.80 -4.91
C LEU A 160 6.10 11.98 -5.49
N ASP A 161 7.22 12.26 -4.85
CA ASP A 161 8.17 13.31 -5.25
C ASP A 161 9.44 12.64 -5.80
N PRO A 162 10.03 13.12 -6.91
CA PRO A 162 11.25 12.54 -7.47
C PRO A 162 12.45 12.47 -6.50
N ARG A 163 12.45 13.25 -5.42
CA ARG A 163 13.46 13.24 -4.36
C ARG A 163 13.26 12.12 -3.34
N LEU A 164 12.11 11.44 -3.35
CA LEU A 164 11.90 10.26 -2.53
C LEU A 164 12.70 9.09 -3.10
N ASP A 165 13.39 8.40 -2.20
CA ASP A 165 14.02 7.12 -2.50
C ASP A 165 12.93 6.04 -2.54
N VAL A 166 12.49 5.71 -3.77
CA VAL A 166 11.38 4.80 -4.08
C VAL A 166 11.84 3.72 -5.07
N LEU A 167 11.45 2.49 -4.79
CA LEU A 167 11.52 1.35 -5.71
C LEU A 167 10.11 0.96 -6.15
N ILE A 168 9.94 0.70 -7.43
CA ILE A 168 8.73 0.09 -7.98
C ILE A 168 8.91 -1.42 -7.99
N LEU A 169 7.99 -2.15 -7.37
CA LEU A 169 8.04 -3.60 -7.22
C LEU A 169 7.01 -4.26 -8.15
N VAL A 170 7.48 -5.23 -8.94
CA VAL A 170 6.66 -6.03 -9.86
C VAL A 170 7.13 -7.50 -9.81
N PRO A 171 6.26 -8.48 -10.10
CA PRO A 171 6.60 -9.89 -9.95
C PRO A 171 7.41 -10.47 -11.12
N ASP A 172 7.30 -9.87 -12.31
CA ASP A 172 7.89 -10.40 -13.53
C ASP A 172 8.24 -9.29 -14.53
N ARG A 173 8.90 -9.69 -15.61
CA ARG A 173 9.35 -8.78 -16.68
C ARG A 173 8.19 -8.23 -17.50
N THR A 174 7.11 -8.98 -17.68
CA THR A 174 5.95 -8.50 -18.43
C THR A 174 5.30 -7.30 -17.74
N ALA A 175 5.15 -7.38 -16.41
CA ALA A 175 4.69 -6.25 -15.61
C ALA A 175 5.69 -5.09 -15.61
N ALA A 176 7.00 -5.39 -15.58
CA ALA A 176 8.06 -4.38 -15.68
C ALA A 176 7.96 -3.56 -16.98
N ASP A 177 7.82 -4.25 -18.11
CA ASP A 177 7.76 -3.65 -19.42
C ASP A 177 6.50 -2.79 -19.58
N ARG A 178 5.36 -3.24 -19.04
CA ARG A 178 4.13 -2.44 -18.99
C ARG A 178 4.33 -1.14 -18.22
N ILE A 179 4.91 -1.19 -17.02
CA ILE A 179 5.17 0.03 -16.23
C ILE A 179 6.15 0.96 -16.94
N ALA A 180 7.23 0.42 -17.51
CA ALA A 180 8.24 1.21 -18.22
C ALA A 180 7.68 1.94 -19.46
N GLY A 181 6.69 1.34 -20.13
CA GLY A 181 6.02 1.96 -21.28
C GLY A 181 5.00 3.04 -20.92
N GLU A 182 4.41 2.99 -19.73
CA GLU A 182 3.29 3.86 -19.34
C GLU A 182 3.71 5.07 -18.47
N ILE A 183 4.87 5.01 -17.79
CA ILE A 183 5.10 5.86 -16.61
C ILE A 183 6.46 6.58 -16.66
N PRO A 184 6.48 7.94 -16.57
CA PRO A 184 7.70 8.74 -16.74
C PRO A 184 8.54 8.91 -15.46
N PHE A 185 8.26 8.16 -14.39
CA PHE A 185 8.92 8.40 -13.10
C PHE A 185 10.36 7.88 -13.09
N PRO A 186 11.31 8.61 -12.48
CA PRO A 186 12.73 8.22 -12.40
C PRO A 186 12.98 7.12 -11.36
N TYR A 187 11.94 6.48 -10.84
CA TYR A 187 12.06 5.48 -9.79
C TYR A 187 12.62 4.17 -10.34
N ARG A 188 13.44 3.51 -9.51
CA ARG A 188 14.05 2.25 -9.90
C ARG A 188 13.01 1.14 -9.91
N LEU A 189 12.81 0.52 -11.07
CA LEU A 189 11.97 -0.66 -11.21
C LEU A 189 12.73 -1.93 -10.81
N VAL A 190 12.09 -2.78 -10.02
CA VAL A 190 12.65 -4.02 -9.46
C VAL A 190 11.66 -5.15 -9.68
N VAL A 191 12.14 -6.19 -10.37
CA VAL A 191 11.45 -7.49 -10.46
C VAL A 191 11.81 -8.30 -9.22
N SER A 192 10.81 -8.71 -8.43
CA SER A 192 11.02 -9.33 -7.10
C SER A 192 10.08 -10.49 -6.82
#